data_AF-F4K5I9-F1
#
_entry.id   AF-F4K5I9-F1
#
_cell.length_a   1.000
_cell.length_b   1.000
_cell.length_c   1.000
_cell.angle_alpha   90.00
_cell.angle_beta   90.00
_cell.angle_gamma   90.00
#
_symmetry.space_group_name_H-M   'P 1'
#
loop_
_entity.id
_entity.type
_entity.pdbx_description
1 polymer ?
#
loop_
_entity_poly.entity_id
_entity_poly.type
_entity_poly.pdbx_seq_one_letter_code
_entity_poly.pdbx_strand_id
1 'polypeptide(L)'
;MHQDMVLLVREPKPEFRLCLYIVFDFIQILIFFFCLMFIQTWLHSEQEAAKDLRKALSEAEARNLELATELETVTRKLDQLQESVQRFNEYLNMSLKMAARDTGALREAKDKLEKRVEELTLRLQLETRQRTDLEEAKTQEYAKQQEALQAMWLQVEEANAVVVREREAARKAIEEAPPVIKEIPVLVEDTEKINSLTSEVEALKAERQAAEHLEKAFSETEARNSELATELENATRKADQLHESVQRLEEKLSNSESEIQVLRQQALAISGETKTTPEDILVKCISQNLGYNGDMPVAACVIYKCLLHWRSFELERTSVFDRIIETIGSAVEVLEDNEVLAYWLSNLASLSLFLEQIINAARSASTNDINGKFGERKSTRKCCSDCTLGKYQEKPKHNGEYVKAGLAELEQWCIEATDEYAGSAWDELRHIRQAVGFLVTYQKPKMSLAVITSFFPVLSIQQLYRISTNYWDEKYGTHSVSSDVIANMRVMMTEDSNNAVSSSFLLDEDDSIPFTVGDITESMEQVNVNDIELPQLIRENSSFSFLLTRKEASPS
;
A
#
# COMPACT_ATOMS: atom_id res chain seq x y z
N MET A 1 25.97 -80.25 -60.30
CA MET A 1 25.51 -80.15 -61.71
C MET A 1 26.67 -80.21 -62.70
N HIS A 2 27.80 -80.80 -62.27
CA HIS A 2 29.06 -80.94 -63.00
C HIS A 2 29.26 -82.39 -63.50
N GLN A 3 28.18 -83.16 -63.70
CA GLN A 3 28.26 -84.63 -63.82
C GLN A 3 27.97 -85.19 -65.23
N ASP A 4 27.49 -84.40 -66.19
CA ASP A 4 27.03 -84.91 -67.50
C ASP A 4 27.98 -84.65 -68.69
N MET A 5 29.25 -84.32 -68.45
CA MET A 5 30.20 -83.97 -69.53
C MET A 5 31.53 -84.76 -69.56
N VAL A 6 31.59 -85.94 -68.92
CA VAL A 6 32.86 -86.69 -68.69
C VAL A 6 33.13 -87.83 -69.71
N LEU A 7 32.34 -87.99 -70.79
CA LEU A 7 32.48 -89.15 -71.71
C LEU A 7 33.12 -88.89 -73.10
N LEU A 8 33.72 -87.73 -73.35
CA LEU A 8 34.35 -87.43 -74.66
C LEU A 8 35.71 -86.75 -74.50
N VAL A 9 36.70 -87.44 -73.93
CA VAL A 9 38.12 -87.04 -74.03
C VAL A 9 38.93 -88.21 -74.58
N ARG A 10 38.76 -88.44 -75.88
CA ARG A 10 39.78 -89.09 -76.72
C ARG A 10 40.78 -87.99 -77.06
N GLU A 11 42.04 -88.20 -76.69
CA GLU A 11 43.17 -87.26 -76.75
C GLU A 11 42.95 -86.06 -77.69
N PRO A 12 42.78 -84.83 -77.16
CA PRO A 12 42.65 -83.67 -78.01
C PRO A 12 43.97 -83.46 -78.73
N LYS A 13 43.88 -83.31 -80.06
CA LYS A 13 44.99 -82.84 -80.91
C LYS A 13 45.64 -81.62 -80.24
N PRO A 14 46.97 -81.41 -80.39
CA PRO A 14 47.67 -80.30 -79.75
C PRO A 14 47.02 -78.93 -80.02
N GLU A 15 46.36 -78.77 -81.18
CA GLU A 15 45.57 -77.58 -81.54
C GLU A 15 44.33 -77.34 -80.65
N PHE A 16 43.63 -78.41 -80.24
CA PHE A 16 42.47 -78.30 -79.34
C PHE A 16 42.88 -77.98 -77.90
N ARG A 17 44.03 -78.50 -77.44
CA ARG A 17 44.57 -78.11 -76.13
C ARG A 17 44.86 -76.61 -76.10
N LEU A 18 45.43 -76.06 -77.18
CA LEU A 18 45.72 -74.63 -77.26
C LEU A 18 44.44 -73.78 -77.18
N CYS A 19 43.36 -74.15 -77.90
CA CYS A 19 42.08 -73.47 -77.78
C CYS A 19 41.47 -73.56 -76.37
N LEU A 20 41.53 -74.73 -75.72
CA LEU A 20 41.07 -74.88 -74.34
C LEU A 20 41.87 -74.01 -73.37
N TYR A 21 43.20 -73.94 -73.51
CA TYR A 21 44.03 -73.03 -72.71
C TYR A 21 43.65 -71.57 -72.92
N ILE A 22 43.46 -71.13 -74.17
CA ILE A 22 43.04 -69.75 -74.46
C ILE A 22 41.66 -69.44 -73.85
N VAL A 23 40.70 -70.37 -73.93
CA VAL A 23 39.36 -70.17 -73.34
C VAL A 23 39.42 -70.17 -71.81
N PHE A 24 40.18 -71.07 -71.20
CA PHE A 24 40.38 -71.09 -69.75
C PHE A 24 41.07 -69.80 -69.27
N ASP A 25 42.12 -69.36 -69.96
CA ASP A 25 42.80 -68.09 -69.66
C ASP A 25 41.83 -66.91 -69.81
N PHE A 26 40.98 -66.88 -70.85
CA PHE A 26 39.99 -65.83 -71.03
C PHE A 26 38.91 -65.81 -69.94
N ILE A 27 38.42 -66.98 -69.53
CA ILE A 27 37.47 -67.11 -68.41
C ILE A 27 38.13 -66.67 -67.10
N GLN A 28 39.38 -67.09 -66.87
CA GLN A 28 40.13 -66.71 -65.67
C GLN A 28 40.39 -65.20 -65.62
N ILE A 29 40.69 -64.59 -66.76
CA ILE A 29 40.80 -63.13 -66.91
C ILE A 29 39.46 -62.46 -66.61
N LEU A 30 38.34 -62.95 -67.17
CA LEU A 30 37.01 -62.38 -66.90
C LEU A 30 36.62 -62.49 -65.41
N ILE A 31 36.83 -63.65 -64.78
CA ILE A 31 36.60 -63.83 -63.34
C ILE A 31 37.46 -62.85 -62.54
N PHE A 32 38.74 -62.71 -62.91
CA PHE A 32 39.63 -61.76 -62.25
C PHE A 32 39.14 -60.30 -62.42
N PHE A 33 38.68 -59.91 -63.61
CA PHE A 33 38.10 -58.57 -63.85
C PHE A 33 36.82 -58.34 -63.04
N PHE A 34 35.90 -59.29 -62.98
CA PHE A 34 34.68 -59.17 -62.18
C PHE A 34 34.98 -59.12 -60.67
N CYS A 35 35.90 -59.95 -60.18
CA CYS A 35 36.37 -59.87 -58.79
C CYS A 35 37.01 -58.51 -58.50
N LEU A 36 37.85 -57.99 -59.40
CA LEU A 36 38.48 -56.69 -59.23
C LEU A 36 37.45 -55.54 -59.23
N MET A 37 36.47 -55.57 -60.13
CA MET A 37 35.36 -54.59 -60.15
C MET A 37 34.51 -54.65 -58.87
N PHE A 38 34.21 -55.85 -58.35
CA PHE A 38 33.44 -56.01 -57.12
C PHE A 38 34.22 -55.51 -55.91
N ILE A 39 35.52 -55.83 -55.82
CA ILE A 39 36.42 -55.31 -54.78
C ILE A 39 36.53 -53.79 -54.87
N GLN A 40 36.64 -53.22 -56.08
CA GLN A 40 36.75 -51.77 -56.28
C GLN A 40 35.45 -51.05 -55.91
N THR A 41 34.29 -51.61 -56.25
CA THR A 41 32.97 -51.08 -55.85
C THR A 41 32.77 -51.15 -54.34
N TRP A 42 33.12 -52.29 -53.72
CA TRP A 42 33.05 -52.48 -52.28
C TRP A 42 33.99 -51.51 -51.54
N LEU A 43 35.24 -51.38 -52.00
CA LEU A 43 36.21 -50.45 -51.46
C LEU A 43 35.73 -48.99 -51.57
N HIS A 44 35.10 -48.61 -52.68
CA HIS A 44 34.57 -47.27 -52.85
C HIS A 44 33.37 -47.00 -51.91
N SER A 45 32.45 -47.96 -51.78
CA SER A 45 31.33 -47.88 -50.83
C SER A 45 31.81 -47.74 -49.38
N GLU A 46 32.83 -48.52 -48.99
CA GLU A 46 33.41 -48.46 -47.65
C GLU A 46 34.14 -47.12 -47.40
N GLN A 47 34.77 -46.58 -48.44
CA GLN A 47 35.43 -45.28 -48.38
C GLN A 47 34.43 -44.13 -48.24
N GLU A 48 33.27 -44.19 -48.89
CA GLU A 48 32.19 -43.20 -48.71
C GLU A 48 31.56 -43.32 -47.31
N ALA A 49 31.25 -44.53 -46.83
CA ALA A 49 30.75 -44.74 -45.46
C ALA A 49 31.73 -44.20 -44.40
N ALA A 50 33.04 -44.39 -44.60
CA ALA A 50 34.06 -43.83 -43.73
C ALA A 50 34.13 -42.29 -43.76
N LYS A 51 33.82 -41.66 -44.90
CA LYS A 51 33.73 -40.19 -45.01
C LYS A 51 32.50 -39.67 -44.25
N ASP A 52 31.35 -40.31 -44.41
CA ASP A 52 30.12 -39.93 -43.70
C ASP A 52 30.28 -40.06 -42.19
N LEU A 53 30.92 -41.15 -41.72
CA LEU A 53 31.23 -41.33 -40.30
C LEU A 53 32.19 -40.25 -39.76
N ARG A 54 33.21 -39.84 -40.53
CA ARG A 54 34.11 -38.75 -40.13
C ARG A 54 33.39 -37.41 -40.06
N LYS A 55 32.47 -37.15 -40.99
CA LYS A 55 31.64 -35.94 -40.97
C LYS A 55 30.74 -35.92 -39.72
N ALA A 56 30.04 -37.02 -39.45
CA ALA A 56 29.20 -37.15 -38.25
C ALA A 56 29.99 -36.99 -36.95
N LEU A 57 31.22 -37.54 -36.88
CA LEU A 57 32.12 -37.36 -35.74
C LEU A 57 32.50 -35.88 -35.55
N SER A 58 32.87 -35.17 -36.63
CA SER A 58 33.21 -33.75 -36.54
C SER A 58 32.03 -32.86 -36.11
N GLU A 59 30.81 -33.20 -36.54
CA GLU A 59 29.60 -32.50 -36.11
C GLU A 59 29.28 -32.77 -34.64
N ALA A 60 29.51 -34.00 -34.15
CA ALA A 60 29.35 -34.34 -32.74
C ALA A 60 30.40 -33.65 -31.85
N GLU A 61 31.65 -33.57 -32.30
CA GLU A 61 32.71 -32.82 -31.61
C GLU A 61 32.38 -31.33 -31.50
N ALA A 62 31.84 -30.72 -32.57
CA ALA A 62 31.40 -29.32 -32.55
C ALA A 62 30.25 -29.09 -31.55
N ARG A 63 29.23 -29.95 -31.53
CA ARG A 63 28.12 -29.88 -30.56
C ARG A 63 28.60 -30.05 -29.12
N ASN A 64 29.56 -30.95 -28.86
CA ASN A 64 30.11 -31.11 -27.52
C ASN A 64 30.87 -29.87 -27.04
N LEU A 65 31.59 -29.18 -27.95
CA LEU A 65 32.27 -27.93 -27.62
C LEU A 65 31.26 -26.81 -27.32
N GLU A 66 30.18 -26.71 -28.09
CA GLU A 66 29.08 -25.76 -27.85
C GLU A 66 28.43 -26.01 -26.47
N LEU A 67 28.04 -27.26 -26.17
CA LEU A 67 27.47 -27.64 -24.87
C LEU A 67 28.43 -27.37 -23.70
N ALA A 68 29.75 -27.53 -23.89
CA ALA A 68 30.73 -27.19 -22.86
C ALA A 68 30.75 -25.68 -22.56
N THR A 69 30.65 -24.83 -23.59
CA THR A 69 30.58 -23.36 -23.41
C THR A 69 29.28 -22.91 -22.75
N GLU A 70 28.16 -23.57 -23.05
CA GLU A 70 26.88 -23.33 -22.37
C GLU A 70 26.95 -23.72 -20.90
N LEU A 71 27.56 -24.86 -20.57
CA LEU A 71 27.72 -25.34 -19.19
C LEU A 71 28.63 -24.42 -18.36
N GLU A 72 29.71 -23.90 -18.94
CA GLU A 72 30.55 -22.87 -18.30
C GLU A 72 29.75 -21.58 -18.04
N THR A 73 28.90 -21.18 -18.98
CA THR A 73 28.04 -19.99 -18.84
C THR A 73 27.01 -20.16 -17.74
N VAL A 74 26.36 -21.33 -17.65
CA VAL A 74 25.41 -21.66 -16.57
C VAL A 74 26.12 -21.70 -15.21
N THR A 75 27.32 -22.29 -15.14
CA THR A 75 28.11 -22.35 -13.90
C THR A 75 28.44 -20.95 -13.38
N ARG A 76 28.86 -20.04 -14.28
CA ARG A 76 29.13 -18.64 -13.91
C ARG A 76 27.88 -17.90 -13.40
N LYS A 77 26.71 -18.16 -13.99
CA LYS A 77 25.43 -17.59 -13.52
C LYS A 77 25.05 -18.14 -12.14
N LEU A 78 25.33 -19.41 -11.87
CA LEU A 78 25.09 -20.02 -10.56
C LEU A 78 25.98 -19.37 -9.48
N ASP A 79 27.26 -19.12 -9.77
CA ASP A 79 28.16 -18.42 -8.85
C ASP A 79 27.68 -16.98 -8.56
N GLN A 80 27.23 -16.25 -9.58
CA GLN A 80 26.66 -14.91 -9.42
C GLN A 80 25.37 -14.89 -8.59
N LEU A 81 24.51 -15.90 -8.76
CA LEU A 81 23.29 -16.05 -7.98
C LEU A 81 23.63 -16.35 -6.51
N GLN A 82 24.62 -17.22 -6.26
CA GLN A 82 25.09 -17.55 -4.91
C GLN A 82 25.64 -16.32 -4.19
N GLU A 83 26.44 -15.48 -4.86
CA GLU A 83 26.93 -14.22 -4.29
C GLU A 83 25.79 -13.21 -4.00
N SER A 84 24.77 -13.18 -4.86
CA SER A 84 23.61 -12.29 -4.68
C SER A 84 22.75 -12.72 -3.49
N VAL A 85 22.54 -14.04 -3.31
CA VAL A 85 21.87 -14.62 -2.14
C VAL A 85 22.65 -14.31 -0.86
N GLN A 86 23.99 -14.40 -0.88
CA GLN A 86 24.82 -14.07 0.28
C GLN A 86 24.68 -12.58 0.66
N ARG A 87 24.71 -11.67 -0.32
CA ARG A 87 24.49 -10.22 -0.11
C ARG A 87 23.09 -9.92 0.45
N PHE A 88 22.06 -10.58 -0.07
CA PHE A 88 20.69 -10.41 0.44
C PHE A 88 20.57 -10.85 1.90
N ASN A 89 21.20 -11.98 2.27
CA ASN A 89 21.21 -12.47 3.65
C ASN A 89 21.94 -11.51 4.61
N GLU A 90 23.04 -10.89 4.17
CA GLU A 90 23.73 -9.86 4.95
C GLU A 90 22.86 -8.61 5.17
N TYR A 91 22.15 -8.16 4.13
CA TYR A 91 21.20 -7.05 4.21
C TYR A 91 20.04 -7.35 5.17
N LEU A 92 19.42 -8.53 5.04
CA LEU A 92 18.32 -8.96 5.90
C LEU A 92 18.75 -9.01 7.38
N ASN A 93 19.94 -9.54 7.66
CA ASN A 93 20.51 -9.56 9.01
C ASN A 93 20.75 -8.15 9.58
N MET A 94 21.13 -7.18 8.74
CA MET A 94 21.31 -5.79 9.17
C MET A 94 19.96 -5.13 9.49
N SER A 95 18.96 -5.31 8.62
CA SER A 95 17.61 -4.78 8.82
C SER A 95 16.96 -5.33 10.09
N LEU A 96 17.06 -6.64 10.32
CA LEU A 96 16.59 -7.27 11.56
C LEU A 96 17.27 -6.71 12.81
N LYS A 97 18.58 -6.44 12.76
CA LYS A 97 19.31 -5.81 13.87
C LYS A 97 18.86 -4.38 14.15
N MET A 98 18.53 -3.60 13.10
CA MET A 98 18.02 -2.24 13.26
C MET A 98 16.60 -2.26 13.84
N ALA A 99 15.69 -3.07 13.30
CA ALA A 99 14.33 -3.21 13.80
C ALA A 99 14.30 -3.68 15.27
N ALA A 100 15.20 -4.58 15.67
CA ALA A 100 15.33 -5.00 17.06
C ALA A 100 15.77 -3.86 18.00
N ARG A 101 16.67 -2.97 17.54
CA ARG A 101 17.09 -1.78 18.30
C ARG A 101 15.97 -0.76 18.42
N ASP A 102 15.26 -0.49 17.33
CA ASP A 102 14.14 0.47 17.31
C ASP A 102 12.99 0.00 18.19
N THR A 103 12.68 -1.30 18.17
CA THR A 103 11.69 -1.91 19.07
C THR A 103 12.10 -1.77 20.54
N GLY A 104 13.39 -1.91 20.86
CA GLY A 104 13.93 -1.67 22.19
C GLY A 104 13.77 -0.21 22.64
N ALA A 105 14.13 0.74 21.77
CA ALA A 105 13.99 2.17 22.04
C ALA A 105 12.52 2.59 22.23
N LEU A 106 11.60 2.05 21.42
CA LEU A 106 10.16 2.30 21.55
C LEU A 106 9.59 1.75 22.87
N ARG A 107 10.06 0.58 23.31
CA ARG A 107 9.65 0.00 24.60
C ARG A 107 10.09 0.88 25.78
N GLU A 108 11.33 1.35 25.77
CA GLU A 108 11.83 2.27 26.81
C GLU A 108 11.05 3.60 26.83
N ALA A 109 10.71 4.14 25.65
CA ALA A 109 9.90 5.35 25.54
C ALA A 109 8.47 5.13 26.07
N LYS A 110 7.85 3.97 25.78
CA LYS A 110 6.54 3.57 26.30
C LYS A 110 6.56 3.46 27.83
N ASP A 111 7.51 2.74 28.40
CA ASP A 111 7.62 2.58 29.87
C ASP A 111 7.81 3.93 30.58
N LYS A 112 8.53 4.87 29.95
CA LYS A 112 8.71 6.24 30.48
C LYS A 112 7.44 7.08 30.41
N LEU A 113 6.63 6.92 29.37
CA LEU A 113 5.33 7.58 29.23
C LEU A 113 4.31 7.00 30.21
N GLU A 114 4.26 5.68 30.39
CA GLU A 114 3.39 5.01 31.37
C GLU A 114 3.65 5.52 32.78
N LYS A 115 4.93 5.56 33.22
CA LYS A 115 5.31 6.14 34.52
C LYS A 115 4.87 7.59 34.70
N ARG A 116 4.92 8.41 33.64
CA ARG A 116 4.47 9.80 33.67
C ARG A 116 2.95 9.92 33.75
N VAL A 117 2.22 9.05 33.06
CA VAL A 117 0.76 8.99 33.16
C VAL A 117 0.35 8.62 34.58
N GLU A 118 0.97 7.59 35.19
CA GLU A 118 0.73 7.22 36.59
C GLU A 118 1.01 8.38 37.56
N GLU A 119 2.15 9.07 37.41
CA GLU A 119 2.49 10.24 38.24
C GLU A 119 1.46 11.36 38.09
N LEU A 120 1.05 11.69 36.86
CA LEU A 120 0.08 12.74 36.59
C LEU A 120 -1.31 12.37 37.11
N THR A 121 -1.72 11.11 36.99
CA THR A 121 -2.98 10.62 37.55
C THR A 121 -3.01 10.75 39.08
N LEU A 122 -1.90 10.42 39.78
CA LEU A 122 -1.80 10.60 41.23
C LEU A 122 -1.82 12.09 41.64
N ARG A 123 -1.11 12.95 40.90
CA ARG A 123 -1.12 14.41 41.15
C ARG A 123 -2.52 15.01 40.96
N LEU A 124 -3.23 14.60 39.91
CA LEU A 124 -4.59 15.05 39.65
C LEU A 124 -5.54 14.65 40.79
N GLN A 125 -5.49 13.40 41.25
CA GLN A 125 -6.30 12.94 42.38
C GLN A 125 -6.00 13.70 43.68
N LEU A 126 -4.73 14.01 43.94
CA LEU A 126 -4.33 14.83 45.08
C LEU A 126 -4.91 16.24 44.98
N GLU A 127 -4.81 16.88 43.82
CA GLU A 127 -5.37 18.21 43.58
C GLU A 127 -6.90 18.22 43.72
N THR A 128 -7.59 17.19 43.23
CA THR A 128 -9.04 17.04 43.41
C THR A 128 -9.42 16.98 44.89
N ARG A 129 -8.71 16.21 45.71
CA ARG A 129 -8.93 16.16 47.16
C ARG A 129 -8.66 17.50 47.85
N GLN A 130 -7.57 18.17 47.47
CA GLN A 130 -7.27 19.49 48.02
C GLN A 130 -8.35 20.53 47.66
N ARG A 131 -8.92 20.46 46.46
CA ARG A 131 -10.02 21.34 46.05
C ARG A 131 -11.30 21.06 46.85
N THR A 132 -11.64 19.79 47.12
CA THR A 132 -12.80 19.45 47.95
C THR A 132 -12.63 19.94 49.38
N ASP A 133 -11.46 19.69 49.99
CA ASP A 133 -11.17 20.10 51.37
C ASP A 133 -11.22 21.64 51.51
N LEU A 134 -10.73 22.37 50.50
CA LEU A 134 -10.77 23.83 50.48
C LEU A 134 -12.21 24.37 50.39
N GLU A 135 -13.06 23.72 49.58
CA GLU A 135 -14.44 24.15 49.40
C GLU A 135 -15.28 23.85 50.66
N GLU A 136 -15.04 22.72 51.32
CA GLU A 136 -15.60 22.41 52.63
C GLU A 136 -15.16 23.43 53.70
N ALA A 137 -13.89 23.83 53.72
CA ALA A 137 -13.40 24.85 54.66
C ALA A 137 -14.06 26.22 54.42
N LYS A 138 -14.27 26.62 53.15
CA LYS A 138 -14.97 27.87 52.80
C LYS A 138 -16.43 27.86 53.24
N THR A 139 -17.15 26.76 53.00
CA THR A 139 -18.56 26.64 53.41
C THR A 139 -18.71 26.71 54.94
N GLN A 140 -17.81 26.08 55.69
CA GLN A 140 -17.77 26.19 57.15
C GLN A 140 -17.51 27.63 57.63
N GLU A 141 -16.59 28.34 56.99
CA GLU A 141 -16.28 29.73 57.37
C GLU A 141 -17.43 30.69 57.03
N TYR A 142 -18.09 30.50 55.88
CA TYR A 142 -19.29 31.25 55.53
C TYR A 142 -20.43 31.03 56.53
N ALA A 143 -20.64 29.79 56.99
CA ALA A 143 -21.63 29.47 58.03
C ALA A 143 -21.33 30.19 59.36
N LYS A 144 -20.07 30.16 59.83
CA LYS A 144 -19.66 30.89 61.04
C LYS A 144 -19.85 32.40 60.90
N GLN A 145 -19.52 32.96 59.74
CA GLN A 145 -19.72 34.39 59.46
C GLN A 145 -21.22 34.75 59.47
N GLN A 146 -22.07 33.90 58.91
CA GLN A 146 -23.52 34.10 58.90
C GLN A 146 -24.13 34.02 60.30
N GLU A 147 -23.68 33.08 61.14
CA GLU A 147 -24.08 32.98 62.55
C GLU A 147 -23.65 34.22 63.35
N ALA A 148 -22.40 34.68 63.18
CA ALA A 148 -21.91 35.89 63.83
C ALA A 148 -22.70 37.15 63.41
N LEU A 149 -23.06 37.25 62.12
CA LEU A 149 -23.87 38.34 61.60
C LEU A 149 -25.29 38.34 62.20
N GLN A 150 -25.92 37.17 62.33
CA GLN A 150 -27.24 37.03 62.97
C GLN A 150 -27.21 37.39 64.46
N ALA A 151 -26.17 36.95 65.18
CA ALA A 151 -25.98 37.31 66.58
C ALA A 151 -25.80 38.84 66.77
N MET A 152 -25.03 39.48 65.87
CA MET A 152 -24.86 40.94 65.88
C MET A 152 -26.18 41.67 65.58
N TRP A 153 -26.96 41.17 64.61
CA TRP A 153 -28.28 41.72 64.30
C TRP A 153 -29.22 41.71 65.51
N LEU A 154 -29.24 40.60 66.25
CA LEU A 154 -30.05 40.46 67.46
C LEU A 154 -29.61 41.47 68.54
N GLN A 155 -28.30 41.65 68.73
CA GLN A 155 -27.77 42.64 69.68
C GLN A 155 -28.12 44.09 69.31
N VAL A 156 -28.10 44.43 68.01
CA VAL A 156 -28.51 45.76 67.54
C VAL A 156 -29.99 46.01 67.83
N GLU A 157 -30.83 45.00 67.64
CA GLU A 157 -32.27 45.11 67.94
C GLU A 157 -32.54 45.26 69.44
N GLU A 158 -31.84 44.49 70.28
CA GLU A 158 -31.89 44.62 71.74
C GLU A 158 -31.43 46.00 72.21
N ALA A 159 -30.32 46.51 71.65
CA ALA A 159 -29.81 47.85 71.95
C ALA A 159 -30.78 48.95 71.52
N ASN A 160 -31.40 48.82 70.33
CA ASN A 160 -32.43 49.74 69.85
C ASN A 160 -33.64 49.76 70.79
N ALA A 161 -34.09 48.61 71.28
CA ALA A 161 -35.19 48.51 72.24
C ALA A 161 -34.88 49.21 73.58
N VAL A 162 -33.62 49.20 74.03
CA VAL A 162 -33.17 49.97 75.21
C VAL A 162 -33.24 51.47 74.93
N VAL A 163 -32.69 51.94 73.80
CA VAL A 163 -32.68 53.36 73.44
C VAL A 163 -34.10 53.93 73.29
N VAL A 164 -35.04 53.16 72.73
CA VAL A 164 -36.44 53.57 72.63
C VAL A 164 -37.06 53.75 74.02
N ARG A 165 -36.82 52.82 74.95
CA ARG A 165 -37.32 52.93 76.34
C ARG A 165 -36.72 54.13 77.06
N GLU A 166 -35.43 54.40 76.89
CA GLU A 166 -34.79 55.59 77.46
C GLU A 166 -35.35 56.89 76.87
N ARG A 167 -35.63 56.93 75.56
CA ARG A 167 -36.28 58.09 74.91
C ARG A 167 -37.69 58.32 75.40
N GLU A 168 -38.48 57.27 75.62
CA GLU A 168 -39.83 57.42 76.19
C GLU A 168 -39.80 57.89 77.65
N ALA A 169 -38.83 57.40 78.44
CA ALA A 169 -38.62 57.86 79.81
C ALA A 169 -38.17 59.33 79.85
N ALA A 170 -37.25 59.72 78.96
CA ALA A 170 -36.82 61.11 78.81
C ALA A 170 -37.97 62.01 78.33
N ARG A 171 -38.82 61.53 77.42
CA ARG A 171 -40.00 62.28 76.96
C ARG A 171 -40.99 62.55 78.08
N LYS A 172 -41.21 61.58 78.98
CA LYS A 172 -42.01 61.78 80.21
C LYS A 172 -41.36 62.78 81.17
N ALA A 173 -40.04 62.76 81.30
CA ALA A 173 -39.31 63.69 82.17
C ALA A 173 -39.26 65.13 81.64
N ILE A 174 -39.36 65.33 80.31
CA ILE A 174 -39.33 66.67 79.67
C ILE A 174 -40.69 67.38 79.77
N GLU A 175 -41.80 66.66 79.98
CA GLU A 175 -43.16 67.25 80.09
C GLU A 175 -43.40 68.00 81.42
N GLU A 176 -42.50 67.86 82.41
CA GLU A 176 -42.66 68.41 83.78
C GLU A 176 -41.79 69.65 84.13
N ALA A 177 -41.06 70.30 83.20
CA ALA A 177 -40.19 71.44 83.57
C ALA A 177 -40.08 72.59 82.53
N PRO A 178 -40.07 73.90 82.94
CA PRO A 178 -40.10 75.05 82.03
C PRO A 178 -38.70 75.60 81.63
N PRO A 179 -38.56 76.35 80.51
CA PRO A 179 -37.28 76.63 79.84
C PRO A 179 -36.76 78.09 79.98
N VAL A 180 -35.43 78.31 79.84
CA VAL A 180 -34.80 79.64 79.62
C VAL A 180 -33.61 79.53 78.65
N ILE A 181 -33.63 80.38 77.61
CA ILE A 181 -32.67 80.51 76.47
C ILE A 181 -31.84 81.79 76.62
N LYS A 182 -30.60 81.81 76.09
CA LYS A 182 -29.91 83.04 75.60
C LYS A 182 -29.09 82.75 74.33
N GLU A 183 -29.32 83.53 73.28
CA GLU A 183 -28.64 83.55 71.97
C GLU A 183 -27.59 84.68 71.85
N ILE A 184 -26.64 84.53 70.91
CA ILE A 184 -25.75 85.59 70.38
C ILE A 184 -25.63 85.41 68.84
N PRO A 185 -25.85 86.43 67.99
CA PRO A 185 -25.87 86.33 66.51
C PRO A 185 -24.67 87.02 65.81
N VAL A 186 -24.29 86.60 64.58
CA VAL A 186 -23.42 87.37 63.65
C VAL A 186 -23.75 87.11 62.15
N LEU A 187 -23.98 88.25 61.47
CA LEU A 187 -24.09 88.74 60.07
C LEU A 187 -23.74 87.90 58.81
N VAL A 188 -24.46 88.28 57.74
CA VAL A 188 -24.59 87.73 56.37
C VAL A 188 -23.92 88.66 55.34
N GLU A 189 -23.16 88.10 54.38
CA GLU A 189 -22.65 88.79 53.19
C GLU A 189 -22.77 87.81 51.99
N ASP A 190 -23.92 87.78 51.31
CA ASP A 190 -24.27 86.74 50.31
C ASP A 190 -24.77 87.34 48.99
N THR A 191 -23.87 87.82 48.14
CA THR A 191 -24.20 88.13 46.73
C THR A 191 -23.29 87.40 45.74
N GLU A 192 -21.98 87.29 45.99
CA GLU A 192 -21.09 86.46 45.15
C GLU A 192 -21.27 84.96 45.40
N LYS A 193 -21.58 84.60 46.66
CA LYS A 193 -21.88 83.22 47.07
C LYS A 193 -23.09 82.65 46.34
N ILE A 194 -24.10 83.48 46.05
CA ILE A 194 -25.31 83.03 45.33
C ILE A 194 -24.97 82.62 43.89
N ASN A 195 -24.11 83.37 43.18
CA ASN A 195 -23.74 83.01 41.81
C ASN A 195 -22.86 81.75 41.77
N SER A 196 -21.92 81.61 42.72
CA SER A 196 -21.11 80.39 42.86
C SER A 196 -21.98 79.17 43.21
N LEU A 197 -22.89 79.32 44.19
CA LEU A 197 -23.84 78.28 44.58
C LEU A 197 -24.78 77.94 43.43
N THR A 198 -25.15 78.89 42.57
CA THR A 198 -26.00 78.61 41.41
C THR A 198 -25.27 77.74 40.39
N SER A 199 -23.99 78.03 40.07
CA SER A 199 -23.20 77.17 39.18
C SER A 199 -22.91 75.79 39.77
N GLU A 200 -22.70 75.72 41.09
CA GLU A 200 -22.45 74.47 41.81
C GLU A 200 -23.75 73.63 41.88
N VAL A 201 -24.91 74.25 42.06
CA VAL A 201 -26.22 73.58 42.00
C VAL A 201 -26.50 73.04 40.60
N GLU A 202 -26.16 73.76 39.53
CA GLU A 202 -26.33 73.25 38.16
C GLU A 202 -25.34 72.10 37.86
N ALA A 203 -24.10 72.16 38.35
CA ALA A 203 -23.15 71.04 38.26
C ALA A 203 -23.65 69.80 39.03
N LEU A 204 -24.16 69.99 40.25
CA LEU A 204 -24.73 68.92 41.08
C LEU A 204 -26.01 68.33 40.46
N LYS A 205 -26.82 69.12 39.75
CA LYS A 205 -27.96 68.61 38.98
C LYS A 205 -27.52 67.71 37.84
N ALA A 206 -26.47 68.09 37.10
CA ALA A 206 -25.91 67.26 36.03
C ALA A 206 -25.31 65.95 36.59
N GLU A 207 -24.59 66.02 37.72
CA GLU A 207 -24.05 64.85 38.41
C GLU A 207 -25.17 63.93 38.94
N ARG A 208 -26.25 64.50 39.47
CA ARG A 208 -27.43 63.74 39.92
C ARG A 208 -28.14 63.03 38.77
N GLN A 209 -28.33 63.70 37.63
CA GLN A 209 -28.92 63.05 36.45
C GLN A 209 -28.03 61.91 35.92
N ALA A 210 -26.71 62.08 35.95
CA ALA A 210 -25.77 61.02 35.60
C ALA A 210 -25.86 59.84 36.59
N ALA A 211 -25.96 60.10 37.89
CA ALA A 211 -26.14 59.08 38.92
C ALA A 211 -27.47 58.32 38.78
N GLU A 212 -28.58 59.01 38.52
CA GLU A 212 -29.90 58.41 38.28
C GLU A 212 -29.90 57.51 37.02
N HIS A 213 -29.21 57.92 35.95
CA HIS A 213 -29.03 57.08 34.75
C HIS A 213 -28.19 55.82 35.03
N LEU A 214 -27.15 55.95 35.86
CA LEU A 214 -26.26 54.84 36.22
C LEU A 214 -26.97 53.84 37.15
N GLU A 215 -27.80 54.32 38.07
CA GLU A 215 -28.64 53.50 38.95
C GLU A 215 -29.69 52.70 38.15
N LYS A 216 -30.32 53.33 37.15
CA LYS A 216 -31.23 52.63 36.24
C LYS A 216 -30.52 51.54 35.42
N ALA A 217 -29.34 51.83 34.85
CA ALA A 217 -28.56 50.84 34.10
C ALA A 217 -28.10 49.67 34.98
N PHE A 218 -27.79 49.93 36.25
CA PHE A 218 -27.43 48.89 37.21
C PHE A 218 -28.63 47.98 37.52
N SER A 219 -29.82 48.53 37.76
CA SER A 219 -31.05 47.76 38.01
C SER A 219 -31.45 46.88 36.81
N GLU A 220 -31.32 47.40 35.58
CA GLU A 220 -31.58 46.63 34.36
C GLU A 220 -30.57 45.47 34.19
N THR A 221 -29.29 45.71 34.53
CA THR A 221 -28.24 44.67 34.48
C THR A 221 -28.46 43.60 35.56
N GLU A 222 -28.89 43.99 36.76
CA GLU A 222 -29.21 43.07 37.86
C GLU A 222 -30.41 42.17 37.52
N ALA A 223 -31.46 42.73 36.91
CA ALA A 223 -32.62 41.97 36.44
C ALA A 223 -32.22 40.93 35.36
N ARG A 224 -31.37 41.32 34.39
CA ARG A 224 -30.85 40.40 33.37
C ARG A 224 -29.95 39.31 33.96
N ASN A 225 -29.12 39.64 34.94
CA ASN A 225 -28.31 38.65 35.65
C ASN A 225 -29.17 37.65 36.42
N SER A 226 -30.26 38.09 37.05
CA SER A 226 -31.22 37.20 37.72
C SER A 226 -31.92 36.27 36.74
N GLU A 227 -32.29 36.74 35.55
CA GLU A 227 -32.89 35.92 34.49
C GLU A 227 -31.91 34.84 34.00
N LEU A 228 -30.67 35.24 33.64
CA LEU A 228 -29.62 34.31 33.19
C LEU A 228 -29.24 33.27 34.25
N ALA A 229 -29.28 33.62 35.54
CA ALA A 229 -29.05 32.67 36.63
C ALA A 229 -30.11 31.56 36.66
N THR A 230 -31.39 31.90 36.45
CA THR A 230 -32.47 30.90 36.39
C THR A 230 -32.40 30.02 35.14
N GLU A 231 -32.00 30.57 33.99
CA GLU A 231 -31.79 29.79 32.77
C GLU A 231 -30.60 28.81 32.92
N LEU A 232 -29.51 29.25 33.55
CA LEU A 232 -28.35 28.41 33.82
C LEU A 232 -28.71 27.25 34.76
N GLU A 233 -29.46 27.51 35.84
CA GLU A 233 -29.91 26.45 36.76
C GLU A 233 -30.79 25.41 36.05
N ASN A 234 -31.69 25.87 35.16
CA ASN A 234 -32.53 24.98 34.37
C ASN A 234 -31.72 24.15 33.34
N ALA A 235 -30.68 24.73 32.73
CA ALA A 235 -29.79 24.03 31.81
C ALA A 235 -28.94 22.97 32.55
N THR A 236 -28.42 23.30 33.73
CA THR A 236 -27.67 22.36 34.58
C THR A 236 -28.54 21.18 35.01
N ARG A 237 -29.78 21.42 35.47
CA ARG A 237 -30.72 20.33 35.80
C ARG A 237 -31.00 19.39 34.62
N LYS A 238 -31.08 19.92 33.39
CA LYS A 238 -31.25 19.09 32.18
C LYS A 238 -29.99 18.30 31.84
N ALA A 239 -28.82 18.89 32.05
CA ALA A 239 -27.54 18.20 31.84
C ALA A 239 -27.39 17.02 32.82
N ASP A 240 -27.76 17.22 34.10
CA ASP A 240 -27.74 16.17 35.12
C ASP A 240 -28.72 15.03 34.77
N GLN A 241 -29.95 15.36 34.34
CA GLN A 241 -30.93 14.36 33.89
C GLN A 241 -30.46 13.55 32.67
N LEU A 242 -29.78 14.19 31.72
CA LEU A 242 -29.19 13.50 30.56
C LEU A 242 -28.04 12.60 30.97
N HIS A 243 -27.17 13.07 31.88
CA HIS A 243 -26.06 12.28 32.41
C HIS A 243 -26.55 11.01 33.13
N GLU A 244 -27.55 11.13 34.00
CA GLU A 244 -28.19 9.97 34.65
C GLU A 244 -28.82 9.01 33.64
N SER A 245 -29.38 9.52 32.55
CA SER A 245 -30.00 8.68 31.51
C SER A 245 -28.96 7.91 30.71
N VAL A 246 -27.81 8.54 30.39
CA VAL A 246 -26.68 7.89 29.70
C VAL A 246 -26.06 6.82 30.58
N GLN A 247 -25.78 7.10 31.85
CA GLN A 247 -25.22 6.12 32.79
C GLN A 247 -26.12 4.89 32.91
N ARG A 248 -27.44 5.09 32.99
CA ARG A 248 -28.43 3.99 33.02
C ARG A 248 -28.45 3.17 31.72
N LEU A 249 -28.18 3.78 30.57
CA LEU A 249 -28.09 3.08 29.28
C LEU A 249 -26.77 2.31 29.15
N GLU A 250 -25.66 2.85 29.63
CA GLU A 250 -24.35 2.18 29.67
C GLU A 250 -24.39 0.93 30.55
N GLU A 251 -24.99 1.01 31.74
CA GLU A 251 -25.19 -0.14 32.62
C GLU A 251 -26.04 -1.23 31.95
N LYS A 252 -27.12 -0.85 31.25
CA LYS A 252 -27.97 -1.79 30.51
C LYS A 252 -27.23 -2.43 29.33
N LEU A 253 -26.39 -1.66 28.64
CA LEU A 253 -25.62 -2.14 27.50
C LEU A 253 -24.55 -3.13 27.96
N SER A 254 -23.84 -2.83 29.05
CA SER A 254 -22.89 -3.73 29.70
C SER A 254 -23.55 -5.03 30.19
N ASN A 255 -24.72 -4.94 30.83
CA ASN A 255 -25.47 -6.13 31.24
C ASN A 255 -25.87 -6.99 30.01
N SER A 256 -26.38 -6.36 28.94
CA SER A 256 -26.77 -7.06 27.71
C SER A 256 -25.56 -7.68 26.99
N GLU A 257 -24.41 -7.00 26.95
CA GLU A 257 -23.15 -7.54 26.41
C GLU A 257 -22.69 -8.76 27.19
N SER A 258 -22.79 -8.74 28.52
CA SER A 258 -22.45 -9.88 29.37
C SER A 258 -23.40 -11.07 29.16
N GLU A 259 -24.71 -10.83 28.99
CA GLU A 259 -25.69 -11.87 28.66
C GLU A 259 -25.40 -12.50 27.28
N ILE A 260 -25.07 -11.68 26.27
CA ILE A 260 -24.67 -12.16 24.94
C ILE A 260 -23.38 -12.99 25.02
N GLN A 261 -22.41 -12.57 25.83
CA GLN A 261 -21.15 -13.30 26.02
C GLN A 261 -21.38 -14.67 26.68
N VAL A 262 -22.24 -14.75 27.69
CA VAL A 262 -22.62 -16.01 28.34
C VAL A 262 -23.38 -16.92 27.39
N LEU A 263 -24.34 -16.40 26.62
CA LEU A 263 -25.07 -17.18 25.61
C LEU A 263 -24.12 -17.73 24.52
N ARG A 264 -23.12 -16.94 24.09
CA ARG A 264 -22.06 -17.40 23.18
C ARG A 264 -21.21 -18.51 23.80
N GLN A 265 -20.80 -18.38 25.06
CA GLN A 265 -20.06 -19.43 25.77
C GLN A 265 -20.89 -20.71 25.95
N GLN A 266 -22.17 -20.59 26.29
CA GLN A 266 -23.08 -21.74 26.38
C GLN A 266 -23.27 -22.41 25.02
N ALA A 267 -23.44 -21.64 23.94
CA ALA A 267 -23.53 -22.19 22.58
C ALA A 267 -22.24 -22.93 22.17
N LEU A 268 -21.06 -22.38 22.51
CA LEU A 268 -19.77 -23.05 22.27
C LEU A 268 -19.62 -24.33 23.10
N ALA A 269 -20.05 -24.33 24.37
CA ALA A 269 -19.99 -25.52 25.23
C ALA A 269 -20.97 -26.63 24.79
N ILE A 270 -22.16 -26.26 24.30
CA ILE A 270 -23.15 -27.20 23.76
C ILE A 270 -22.69 -27.76 22.40
N SER A 271 -21.85 -27.03 21.66
CA SER A 271 -21.26 -27.45 20.39
C SER A 271 -19.90 -28.15 20.54
N GLY A 272 -19.59 -28.74 21.70
CA GLY A 272 -18.34 -29.48 21.99
C GLY A 272 -18.06 -30.74 21.14
N GLU A 273 -18.78 -30.94 20.04
CA GLU A 273 -18.38 -31.78 18.91
C GLU A 273 -17.94 -30.83 17.79
N THR A 274 -16.69 -30.89 17.33
CA THR A 274 -16.13 -30.08 16.25
C THR A 274 -17.00 -30.13 14.98
N LYS A 275 -18.01 -29.28 14.89
CA LYS A 275 -18.81 -29.05 13.70
C LYS A 275 -18.07 -28.01 12.88
N THR A 276 -17.28 -28.49 11.92
CA THR A 276 -16.67 -27.70 10.86
C THR A 276 -17.74 -26.78 10.27
N THR A 277 -17.58 -25.47 10.42
CA THR A 277 -18.55 -24.50 9.91
C THR A 277 -18.48 -24.46 8.38
N PRO A 278 -19.54 -24.01 7.69
CA PRO A 278 -19.49 -23.80 6.25
C PRO A 278 -18.33 -22.87 5.85
N GLU A 279 -18.01 -21.87 6.68
CA GLU A 279 -16.85 -20.99 6.46
C GLU A 279 -15.52 -21.75 6.53
N ASP A 280 -15.34 -22.66 7.49
CA ASP A 280 -14.14 -23.50 7.60
C ASP A 280 -13.93 -24.38 6.36
N ILE A 281 -15.04 -24.91 5.82
CA ILE A 281 -15.03 -25.73 4.61
C ILE A 281 -14.67 -24.88 3.39
N LEU A 282 -15.23 -23.67 3.29
CA LEU A 282 -14.89 -22.73 2.22
C LEU A 282 -13.40 -22.38 2.26
N VAL A 283 -12.89 -21.95 3.42
CA VAL A 283 -11.47 -21.59 3.60
C VAL A 283 -10.55 -22.75 3.23
N LYS A 284 -10.88 -23.97 3.67
CA LYS A 284 -10.13 -25.17 3.29
C LYS A 284 -10.18 -25.45 1.78
N CYS A 285 -11.32 -25.21 1.13
CA CYS A 285 -11.47 -25.40 -0.30
C CYS A 285 -10.64 -24.40 -1.10
N ILE A 286 -10.73 -23.11 -0.76
CA ILE A 286 -10.07 -22.05 -1.52
C ILE A 286 -8.57 -22.01 -1.26
N SER A 287 -8.07 -22.61 -0.17
CA SER A 287 -6.63 -22.75 0.08
C SER A 287 -5.88 -23.62 -0.95
N GLN A 288 -6.61 -24.30 -1.83
CA GLN A 288 -6.06 -25.14 -2.90
C GLN A 288 -6.15 -24.42 -4.24
N ASN A 289 -5.29 -24.80 -5.19
CA ASN A 289 -5.45 -24.38 -6.57
C ASN A 289 -6.64 -25.13 -7.19
N LEU A 290 -7.78 -24.44 -7.31
CA LEU A 290 -9.02 -24.95 -7.90
C LEU A 290 -9.05 -24.86 -9.43
N GLY A 291 -8.02 -24.27 -10.04
CA GLY A 291 -7.91 -24.08 -11.47
C GLY A 291 -8.94 -23.10 -12.05
N TYR A 292 -9.20 -23.29 -13.34
CA TYR A 292 -10.06 -22.45 -14.16
C TYR A 292 -11.16 -23.28 -14.82
N ASN A 293 -12.29 -22.65 -15.08
CA ASN A 293 -13.32 -23.18 -15.98
C ASN A 293 -13.49 -22.20 -17.16
N GLY A 294 -12.89 -22.55 -18.31
CA GLY A 294 -12.63 -21.57 -19.36
C GLY A 294 -11.65 -20.50 -18.86
N ASP A 295 -11.96 -19.23 -19.12
CA ASP A 295 -11.15 -18.10 -18.65
C ASP A 295 -11.46 -17.69 -17.20
N MET A 296 -12.37 -18.43 -16.54
CA MET A 296 -12.88 -18.05 -15.24
C MET A 296 -12.17 -18.78 -14.08
N PRO A 297 -11.49 -18.06 -13.17
CA PRO A 297 -10.92 -18.68 -11.98
C PRO A 297 -12.00 -19.20 -11.02
N VAL A 298 -11.94 -20.50 -10.71
CA VAL A 298 -13.00 -21.20 -9.98
C VAL A 298 -13.12 -20.70 -8.53
N ALA A 299 -12.01 -20.37 -7.86
CA ALA A 299 -12.05 -19.95 -6.47
C ALA A 299 -12.76 -18.61 -6.30
N ALA A 300 -12.50 -17.64 -7.18
CA ALA A 300 -13.18 -16.35 -7.21
C ALA A 300 -14.71 -16.50 -7.26
N CYS A 301 -15.20 -17.35 -8.16
CA CYS A 301 -16.62 -17.56 -8.32
C CYS A 301 -17.28 -18.30 -7.16
N VAL A 302 -16.60 -19.28 -6.60
CA VAL A 302 -17.04 -19.99 -5.39
C VAL A 302 -17.18 -19.01 -4.23
N ILE A 303 -16.15 -18.21 -3.98
CA ILE A 303 -16.14 -17.19 -2.93
C ILE A 303 -17.30 -16.22 -3.14
N TYR A 304 -17.42 -15.64 -4.34
CA TYR A 304 -18.47 -14.70 -4.68
C TYR A 304 -19.88 -15.25 -4.40
N LYS A 305 -20.17 -16.46 -4.88
CA LYS A 305 -21.48 -17.11 -4.66
C LYS A 305 -21.74 -17.39 -3.17
N CYS A 306 -20.73 -17.78 -2.41
CA CYS A 306 -20.87 -18.00 -0.97
C CYS A 306 -21.17 -16.70 -0.22
N LEU A 307 -20.45 -15.62 -0.53
CA LEU A 307 -20.64 -14.32 0.10
C LEU A 307 -22.06 -13.76 -0.16
N LEU A 308 -22.55 -13.90 -1.39
CA LEU A 308 -23.92 -13.55 -1.76
C LEU A 308 -24.96 -14.38 -0.98
N HIS A 309 -24.79 -15.70 -0.94
CA HIS A 309 -25.74 -16.60 -0.28
C HIS A 309 -25.82 -16.36 1.23
N TRP A 310 -24.67 -16.16 1.87
CA TRP A 310 -24.60 -15.84 3.30
C TRP A 310 -25.00 -14.40 3.63
N ARG A 311 -25.34 -13.59 2.61
CA ARG A 311 -25.65 -12.16 2.75
C ARG A 311 -24.56 -11.43 3.54
N SER A 312 -23.30 -11.82 3.28
CA SER A 312 -22.15 -11.37 4.07
C SER A 312 -21.97 -9.85 4.04
N PHE A 313 -22.42 -9.21 2.96
CA PHE A 313 -22.39 -7.75 2.77
C PHE A 313 -23.44 -6.99 3.58
N GLU A 314 -24.45 -7.68 4.11
CA GLU A 314 -25.52 -7.08 4.91
C GLU A 314 -25.25 -7.17 6.41
N LEU A 315 -24.18 -7.88 6.81
CA LEU A 315 -23.78 -8.03 8.19
C LEU A 315 -22.92 -6.83 8.61
N GLU A 316 -23.19 -6.25 9.79
CA GLU A 316 -22.33 -5.19 10.37
C GLU A 316 -20.90 -5.67 10.61
N ARG A 317 -20.74 -6.96 10.92
CA ARG A 317 -19.45 -7.64 11.10
C ARG A 317 -19.55 -9.08 10.61
N THR A 318 -18.54 -9.53 9.89
CA THR A 318 -18.34 -10.93 9.55
C THR A 318 -16.85 -11.24 9.45
N SER A 319 -16.43 -12.36 10.02
CA SER A 319 -15.03 -12.82 9.95
C SER A 319 -14.68 -13.43 8.59
N VAL A 320 -15.67 -13.71 7.74
CA VAL A 320 -15.46 -14.42 6.48
C VAL A 320 -14.49 -13.66 5.55
N PHE A 321 -14.57 -12.33 5.50
CA PHE A 321 -13.69 -11.50 4.68
C PHE A 321 -12.25 -11.59 5.15
N ASP A 322 -12.00 -11.40 6.45
CA ASP A 322 -10.66 -11.48 7.04
C ASP A 322 -10.04 -12.85 6.78
N ARG A 323 -10.83 -13.92 6.95
CA ARG A 323 -10.38 -15.31 6.70
C ARG A 323 -10.04 -15.56 5.24
N ILE A 324 -10.82 -15.04 4.30
CA ILE A 324 -10.53 -15.15 2.85
C ILE A 324 -9.26 -14.37 2.51
N ILE A 325 -9.14 -13.13 2.99
CA ILE A 325 -7.99 -12.26 2.75
C ILE A 325 -6.71 -12.89 3.33
N GLU A 326 -6.76 -13.42 4.54
CA GLU A 326 -5.64 -14.10 5.18
C GLU A 326 -5.23 -15.35 4.39
N THR A 327 -6.20 -16.13 3.90
CA THR A 327 -5.93 -17.35 3.11
C THR A 327 -5.26 -17.02 1.78
N ILE A 328 -5.79 -16.04 1.04
CA ILE A 328 -5.21 -15.62 -0.26
C ILE A 328 -3.87 -14.90 -0.04
N GLY A 329 -3.79 -14.04 0.97
CA GLY A 329 -2.55 -13.32 1.34
C GLY A 329 -1.42 -14.28 1.67
N SER A 330 -1.69 -15.29 2.51
CA SER A 330 -0.71 -16.35 2.84
C SER A 330 -0.27 -17.12 1.59
N ALA A 331 -1.18 -17.30 0.62
CA ALA A 331 -0.87 -18.00 -0.61
C ALA A 331 -0.03 -17.14 -1.57
N VAL A 332 -0.15 -15.81 -1.55
CA VAL A 332 0.58 -14.86 -2.41
C VAL A 332 1.95 -14.50 -1.82
N GLU A 333 2.08 -14.35 -0.50
CA GLU A 333 3.31 -13.91 0.18
C GLU A 333 4.50 -14.87 0.03
N VAL A 334 4.25 -16.14 -0.33
CA VAL A 334 5.26 -17.22 -0.33
C VAL A 334 5.72 -17.59 -1.75
N LEU A 335 5.33 -16.85 -2.78
CA LEU A 335 5.49 -17.29 -4.17
C LEU A 335 6.77 -16.77 -4.82
N GLU A 336 7.65 -17.71 -5.18
CA GLU A 336 8.69 -17.53 -6.22
C GLU A 336 8.18 -18.01 -7.61
N ASP A 337 7.04 -18.71 -7.64
CA ASP A 337 6.47 -19.31 -8.84
C ASP A 337 5.46 -18.37 -9.52
N ASN A 338 5.82 -17.91 -10.73
CA ASN A 338 5.01 -17.01 -11.54
C ASN A 338 3.66 -17.62 -11.95
N GLU A 339 3.56 -18.94 -12.15
CA GLU A 339 2.31 -19.59 -12.53
C GLU A 339 1.29 -19.54 -11.39
N VAL A 340 1.76 -19.79 -10.17
CA VAL A 340 0.92 -19.73 -8.96
C VAL A 340 0.54 -18.28 -8.65
N LEU A 341 1.46 -17.34 -8.82
CA LEU A 341 1.17 -15.91 -8.64
C LEU A 341 0.13 -15.43 -9.65
N ALA A 342 0.29 -15.77 -10.93
CA ALA A 342 -0.68 -15.47 -11.97
C ALA A 342 -2.07 -16.03 -11.62
N TYR A 343 -2.13 -17.28 -11.12
CA TYR A 343 -3.38 -17.88 -10.66
C TYR A 343 -4.09 -17.07 -9.57
N TRP A 344 -3.37 -16.66 -8.52
CA TRP A 344 -3.96 -15.88 -7.43
C TRP A 344 -4.33 -14.46 -7.86
N LEU A 345 -3.51 -13.82 -8.71
CA LEU A 345 -3.82 -12.51 -9.27
C LEU A 345 -5.07 -12.57 -10.16
N SER A 346 -5.24 -13.62 -10.98
CA SER A 346 -6.48 -13.84 -11.75
C SER A 346 -7.70 -13.96 -10.82
N ASN A 347 -7.58 -14.72 -9.73
CA ASN A 347 -8.67 -14.88 -8.75
C ASN A 347 -9.02 -13.54 -8.07
N LEU A 348 -8.01 -12.77 -7.65
CA LEU A 348 -8.19 -11.47 -7.01
C LEU A 348 -8.80 -10.44 -7.96
N ALA A 349 -8.32 -10.36 -9.20
CA ALA A 349 -8.88 -9.53 -10.26
C ALA A 349 -10.37 -9.84 -10.49
N SER A 350 -10.69 -11.12 -10.67
CA SER A 350 -12.06 -11.58 -10.88
C SER A 350 -12.97 -11.30 -9.68
N LEU A 351 -12.47 -11.48 -8.46
CA LEU A 351 -13.21 -11.13 -7.24
C LEU A 351 -13.46 -9.62 -7.15
N SER A 352 -12.45 -8.80 -7.44
CA SER A 352 -12.59 -7.34 -7.44
C SER A 352 -13.70 -6.92 -8.38
N LEU A 353 -13.71 -7.46 -9.60
CA LEU A 353 -14.76 -7.22 -10.58
C LEU A 353 -16.15 -7.61 -10.10
N PHE A 354 -16.29 -8.82 -9.56
CA PHE A 354 -17.59 -9.29 -9.07
C PHE A 354 -18.11 -8.43 -7.91
N LEU A 355 -17.22 -7.99 -7.03
CA LEU A 355 -17.56 -7.10 -5.92
C LEU A 355 -17.88 -5.68 -6.39
N GLU A 356 -17.14 -5.15 -7.36
CA GLU A 356 -17.43 -3.86 -7.99
C GLU A 356 -18.80 -3.86 -8.67
N GLN A 357 -19.19 -4.95 -9.33
CA GLN A 357 -20.53 -5.09 -9.90
C GLN A 357 -21.63 -5.01 -8.83
N ILE A 358 -21.44 -5.64 -7.66
CA ILE A 358 -22.38 -5.50 -6.53
C ILE A 358 -22.45 -4.05 -6.06
N ILE A 359 -21.28 -3.42 -5.84
CA ILE A 359 -21.20 -2.03 -5.35
C ILE A 359 -21.85 -1.08 -6.35
N ASN A 360 -21.60 -1.27 -7.65
CA ASN A 360 -22.16 -0.43 -8.71
C ASN A 360 -23.67 -0.68 -8.89
N ALA A 361 -24.16 -1.91 -8.70
CA ALA A 361 -25.59 -2.20 -8.66
C ALA A 361 -26.28 -1.59 -7.42
N ALA A 362 -25.63 -1.60 -6.27
CA ALA A 362 -26.12 -0.94 -5.05
C ALA A 362 -26.12 0.58 -5.19
N ARG A 363 -25.05 1.14 -5.79
CA ARG A 363 -24.96 2.57 -6.14
C ARG A 363 -26.03 2.94 -7.13
N SER A 364 -26.25 2.18 -8.20
CA SER A 364 -27.28 2.47 -9.20
C SER A 364 -28.70 2.43 -8.59
N ALA A 365 -28.94 1.52 -7.65
CA ALA A 365 -30.16 1.48 -6.85
C ALA A 365 -30.31 2.69 -5.90
N SER A 366 -29.21 3.21 -5.34
CA SER A 366 -29.23 4.37 -4.44
C SER A 366 -29.20 5.72 -5.18
N THR A 367 -28.67 5.80 -6.41
CA THR A 367 -28.51 7.05 -7.18
C THR A 367 -29.79 7.58 -7.83
N ASN A 368 -30.95 6.95 -7.60
CA ASN A 368 -32.24 7.62 -7.77
C ASN A 368 -32.53 8.63 -6.65
N ASP A 369 -31.66 8.73 -5.64
CA ASP A 369 -31.65 9.81 -4.66
C ASP A 369 -30.23 10.42 -4.61
N ILE A 370 -30.15 11.68 -5.05
CA ILE A 370 -29.08 12.64 -4.70
C ILE A 370 -27.71 12.48 -5.43
N ASN A 371 -27.60 13.25 -6.51
CA ASN A 371 -26.35 13.69 -7.14
C ASN A 371 -25.42 14.43 -6.15
N GLY A 372 -24.13 14.09 -6.10
CA GLY A 372 -23.14 14.93 -5.40
C GLY A 372 -21.73 14.35 -5.25
N LYS A 373 -20.92 14.46 -6.32
CA LYS A 373 -19.44 14.56 -6.42
C LYS A 373 -18.60 14.16 -5.19
N PHE A 374 -17.82 13.08 -5.29
CA PHE A 374 -16.43 13.00 -5.85
C PHE A 374 -15.33 13.50 -4.90
N GLY A 375 -14.32 12.66 -4.69
CA GLY A 375 -13.07 13.05 -4.05
C GLY A 375 -12.22 11.89 -3.54
N GLU A 376 -11.66 11.09 -4.44
CA GLU A 376 -10.60 10.11 -4.13
C GLU A 376 -9.35 10.82 -3.58
N ARG A 377 -8.89 10.37 -2.41
CA ARG A 377 -7.57 10.74 -1.88
C ARG A 377 -6.58 9.66 -2.27
N LYS A 378 -5.65 10.00 -3.16
CA LYS A 378 -4.42 9.23 -3.38
C LYS A 378 -3.58 9.26 -2.09
N SER A 379 -3.28 8.07 -1.56
CA SER A 379 -2.42 7.91 -0.39
C SER A 379 -0.97 8.03 -0.83
N THR A 380 -0.33 9.09 -0.37
CA THR A 380 1.11 9.29 -0.40
C THR A 380 1.74 8.44 0.69
N ARG A 381 2.69 7.57 0.34
CA ARG A 381 3.63 7.03 1.33
C ARG A 381 5.04 6.96 0.75
N LYS A 382 5.79 7.98 1.18
CA LYS A 382 7.24 8.18 1.14
C LYS A 382 7.90 7.20 2.11
N CYS A 383 8.96 6.48 1.70
CA CYS A 383 10.09 6.14 2.58
C CYS A 383 11.31 5.59 1.82
N CYS A 384 12.47 6.17 2.21
CA CYS A 384 13.87 5.74 2.12
C CYS A 384 14.44 5.33 0.75
N SER A 385 15.23 6.15 0.06
CA SER A 385 16.63 6.58 0.36
C SER A 385 17.61 5.43 0.56
N ASP A 386 18.61 5.41 -0.33
CA ASP A 386 19.84 4.60 -0.34
C ASP A 386 19.75 3.18 -0.92
N CYS A 387 20.22 2.99 -2.16
CA CYS A 387 21.37 2.11 -2.34
C CYS A 387 22.11 2.35 -3.67
N THR A 388 23.42 2.31 -3.54
CA THR A 388 24.48 2.57 -4.51
C THR A 388 24.66 1.38 -5.46
N LEU A 389 24.60 1.57 -6.78
CA LEU A 389 25.09 0.58 -7.74
C LEU A 389 26.24 1.16 -8.58
N GLY A 390 27.41 1.08 -7.96
CA GLY A 390 28.69 1.15 -8.65
C GLY A 390 29.15 -0.24 -9.08
N LYS A 391 29.77 -0.26 -10.27
CA LYS A 391 30.77 -1.24 -10.74
C LYS A 391 30.26 -2.63 -11.15
N TYR A 392 29.99 -2.78 -12.44
CA TYR A 392 30.39 -3.97 -13.19
C TYR A 392 31.31 -3.54 -14.34
N GLN A 393 32.60 -3.80 -14.18
CA GLN A 393 33.55 -3.85 -15.29
C GLN A 393 33.54 -5.28 -15.83
N GLU A 394 32.81 -5.54 -16.92
CA GLU A 394 33.06 -6.69 -17.78
C GLU A 394 33.59 -6.23 -19.14
N LYS A 395 34.54 -7.01 -19.66
CA LYS A 395 35.50 -6.71 -20.73
C LYS A 395 34.83 -6.17 -22.02
N PRO A 396 35.43 -5.20 -22.72
CA PRO A 396 34.84 -4.55 -23.89
C PRO A 396 35.07 -5.38 -25.15
N LYS A 397 34.18 -6.32 -25.44
CA LYS A 397 34.13 -6.95 -26.77
C LYS A 397 32.66 -7.11 -27.17
N HIS A 398 32.12 -6.14 -27.91
CA HIS A 398 30.79 -6.14 -28.55
C HIS A 398 29.53 -5.81 -27.71
N ASN A 399 29.61 -5.19 -26.54
CA ASN A 399 28.40 -4.94 -25.72
C ASN A 399 27.27 -4.20 -26.48
N GLY A 400 27.58 -3.19 -27.29
CA GLY A 400 26.56 -2.46 -28.06
C GLY A 400 25.87 -3.32 -29.13
N GLU A 401 26.64 -4.03 -29.97
CA GLU A 401 26.09 -4.88 -31.04
C GLU A 401 25.39 -6.13 -30.48
N TYR A 402 25.90 -6.69 -29.37
CA TYR A 402 25.27 -7.81 -28.68
C TYR A 402 23.90 -7.42 -28.11
N VAL A 403 23.82 -6.29 -27.39
CA VAL A 403 22.54 -5.80 -26.86
C VAL A 403 21.61 -5.40 -28.01
N LYS A 404 22.13 -4.88 -29.13
CA LYS A 404 21.34 -4.59 -30.33
C LYS A 404 20.73 -5.86 -30.95
N ALA A 405 21.47 -6.96 -31.00
CA ALA A 405 20.94 -8.24 -31.45
C ALA A 405 19.83 -8.76 -30.53
N GLY A 406 20.05 -8.72 -29.20
CA GLY A 406 19.02 -9.09 -28.22
C GLY A 406 17.77 -8.21 -28.27
N LEU A 407 17.92 -6.90 -28.50
CA LEU A 407 16.78 -6.00 -28.74
C LEU A 407 16.01 -6.36 -30.01
N ALA A 408 16.69 -6.82 -31.07
CA ALA A 408 16.02 -7.24 -32.30
C ALA A 408 15.23 -8.55 -32.10
N GLU A 409 15.74 -9.48 -31.31
CA GLU A 409 14.99 -10.69 -30.91
C GLU A 409 13.75 -10.33 -30.09
N LEU A 410 13.88 -9.38 -29.16
CA LEU A 410 12.75 -8.90 -28.36
C LEU A 410 11.73 -8.11 -29.19
N GLU A 411 12.18 -7.31 -30.15
CA GLU A 411 11.30 -6.64 -31.12
C GLU A 411 10.49 -7.67 -31.90
N GLN A 412 11.16 -8.72 -32.39
CA GLN A 412 10.53 -9.80 -33.13
C GLN A 412 9.50 -10.53 -32.26
N TRP A 413 9.85 -10.81 -31.00
CA TRP A 413 8.90 -11.40 -30.04
C TRP A 413 7.69 -10.49 -29.81
N CYS A 414 7.87 -9.19 -29.63
CA CYS A 414 6.76 -8.23 -29.47
C CYS A 414 5.87 -8.15 -30.73
N ILE A 415 6.39 -8.41 -31.93
CA ILE A 415 5.62 -8.45 -33.18
C ILE A 415 4.85 -9.77 -33.31
N GLU A 416 5.44 -10.88 -32.87
CA GLU A 416 4.83 -12.21 -32.90
C GLU A 416 3.78 -12.39 -31.81
N ALA A 417 4.03 -11.83 -30.63
CA ALA A 417 3.05 -11.65 -29.58
C ALA A 417 1.97 -10.68 -30.09
N THR A 418 0.70 -11.04 -29.97
CA THR A 418 -0.40 -10.13 -30.32
C THR A 418 -0.35 -8.90 -29.41
N ASP A 419 -1.01 -7.81 -29.83
CA ASP A 419 -1.15 -6.58 -29.04
C ASP A 419 -1.69 -6.86 -27.61
N GLU A 420 -2.50 -7.92 -27.49
CA GLU A 420 -3.00 -8.47 -26.22
C GLU A 420 -1.89 -8.85 -25.21
N TYR A 421 -0.76 -9.40 -25.68
CA TYR A 421 0.34 -9.83 -24.81
C TYR A 421 1.50 -8.83 -24.76
N ALA A 422 1.79 -8.16 -25.88
CA ALA A 422 2.93 -7.24 -25.97
C ALA A 422 2.57 -5.83 -25.51
N GLY A 423 1.35 -5.35 -25.78
CA GLY A 423 0.91 -3.99 -25.50
C GLY A 423 1.95 -2.93 -25.85
N SER A 424 2.18 -1.99 -24.92
CA SER A 424 3.19 -0.92 -25.07
C SER A 424 4.61 -1.32 -24.64
N ALA A 425 4.89 -2.62 -24.40
CA ALA A 425 6.17 -3.06 -23.83
C ALA A 425 7.37 -2.63 -24.69
N TRP A 426 7.24 -2.65 -26.02
CA TRP A 426 8.29 -2.20 -26.94
C TRP A 426 8.59 -0.69 -26.81
N ASP A 427 7.58 0.11 -26.53
CA ASP A 427 7.71 1.55 -26.36
C ASP A 427 8.39 1.94 -25.04
N GLU A 428 8.23 1.13 -24.00
CA GLU A 428 8.93 1.33 -22.72
C GLU A 428 10.45 1.15 -22.84
N LEU A 429 10.91 0.35 -23.80
CA LEU A 429 12.34 0.16 -24.07
C LEU A 429 13.01 1.32 -24.82
N ARG A 430 12.30 2.43 -25.11
CA ARG A 430 12.82 3.60 -25.84
C ARG A 430 14.17 4.13 -25.34
N HIS A 431 14.40 4.19 -24.02
CA HIS A 431 15.66 4.64 -23.44
C HIS A 431 16.82 3.70 -23.77
N ILE A 432 16.60 2.38 -23.60
CA ILE A 432 17.61 1.35 -23.91
C ILE A 432 17.88 1.32 -25.42
N ARG A 433 16.84 1.38 -26.25
CA ARG A 433 16.95 1.43 -27.73
C ARG A 433 17.83 2.60 -28.18
N GLN A 434 17.61 3.80 -27.65
CA GLN A 434 18.44 4.95 -27.99
C GLN A 434 19.86 4.85 -27.42
N ALA A 435 20.05 4.34 -26.21
CA ALA A 435 21.38 4.13 -25.62
C ALA A 435 22.23 3.17 -26.46
N VAL A 436 21.64 2.06 -26.90
CA VAL A 436 22.28 1.07 -27.78
C VAL A 436 22.52 1.66 -29.17
N GLY A 437 21.56 2.40 -29.72
CA GLY A 437 21.73 3.13 -30.98
C GLY A 437 22.93 4.09 -30.93
N PHE A 438 23.09 4.83 -29.84
CA PHE A 438 24.24 5.70 -29.61
C PHE A 438 25.55 4.90 -29.47
N LEU A 439 25.54 3.76 -28.77
CA LEU A 439 26.71 2.89 -28.62
C LEU A 439 27.20 2.30 -29.95
N VAL A 440 26.30 1.93 -30.85
CA VAL A 440 26.61 1.29 -32.15
C VAL A 440 26.91 2.32 -33.27
N THR A 441 26.71 3.62 -33.01
CA THR A 441 26.97 4.65 -34.02
C THR A 441 28.46 4.79 -34.33
N TYR A 442 28.86 4.46 -35.56
CA TYR A 442 30.26 4.45 -36.02
C TYR A 442 30.91 5.83 -36.13
N GLN A 443 30.13 6.88 -36.41
CA GLN A 443 30.65 8.23 -36.70
C GLN A 443 30.62 9.18 -35.49
N LYS A 444 30.54 8.65 -34.25
CA LYS A 444 30.52 9.43 -33.00
C LYS A 444 31.55 10.56 -32.92
N PRO A 445 32.83 10.39 -33.32
CA PRO A 445 33.83 11.46 -33.27
C PRO A 445 33.52 12.68 -34.14
N LYS A 446 32.69 12.52 -35.18
CA LYS A 446 32.35 13.59 -36.15
C LYS A 446 31.04 14.30 -35.82
N MET A 447 30.26 13.79 -34.87
CA MET A 447 28.96 14.35 -34.53
C MET A 447 29.14 15.54 -33.59
N SER A 448 28.44 16.64 -33.86
CA SER A 448 28.32 17.73 -32.89
C SER A 448 27.30 17.37 -31.82
N LEU A 449 27.33 18.07 -30.68
CA LEU A 449 26.38 17.84 -29.59
C LEU A 449 24.92 17.98 -30.07
N ALA A 450 24.64 18.99 -30.91
CA ALA A 450 23.32 19.21 -31.50
C ALA A 450 22.83 18.03 -32.36
N VAL A 451 23.74 17.39 -33.11
CA VAL A 451 23.42 16.21 -33.91
C VAL A 451 23.13 15.02 -32.99
N ILE A 452 23.93 14.81 -31.94
CA ILE A 452 23.73 13.73 -30.97
C ILE A 452 22.36 13.87 -30.29
N THR A 453 22.04 15.04 -29.75
CA THR A 453 20.74 15.28 -29.07
C THR A 453 19.55 15.16 -30.02
N SER A 454 19.74 15.44 -31.31
CA SER A 454 18.69 15.27 -32.33
C SER A 454 18.42 13.81 -32.67
N PHE A 455 19.46 12.96 -32.69
CA PHE A 455 19.30 11.52 -32.99
C PHE A 455 18.86 10.71 -31.77
N PHE A 456 19.18 11.18 -30.56
CA PHE A 456 18.89 10.48 -29.30
C PHE A 456 18.12 11.38 -28.31
N PRO A 457 16.91 11.86 -28.67
CA PRO A 457 16.17 12.85 -27.88
C PRO A 457 15.62 12.33 -26.55
N VAL A 458 15.54 11.00 -26.36
CA VAL A 458 15.06 10.37 -25.13
C VAL A 458 16.17 10.33 -24.07
N LEU A 459 17.44 10.40 -24.47
CA LEU A 459 18.56 10.36 -23.54
C LEU A 459 18.89 11.77 -23.03
N SER A 460 19.00 11.91 -21.71
CA SER A 460 19.45 13.16 -21.10
C SER A 460 20.93 13.45 -21.41
N ILE A 461 21.33 14.72 -21.32
CA ILE A 461 22.75 15.11 -21.48
C ILE A 461 23.63 14.36 -20.48
N GLN A 462 23.14 14.12 -19.26
CA GLN A 462 23.85 13.37 -18.23
C GLN A 462 24.05 11.89 -18.64
N GLN A 463 23.01 11.25 -19.18
CA GLN A 463 23.09 9.86 -19.67
C GLN A 463 24.04 9.75 -20.86
N LEU A 464 23.95 10.68 -21.83
CA LEU A 464 24.85 10.74 -22.97
C LEU A 464 26.31 10.94 -22.54
N TYR A 465 26.57 11.83 -21.58
CA TYR A 465 27.90 12.05 -21.02
C TYR A 465 28.47 10.78 -20.38
N ARG A 466 27.64 10.05 -19.64
CA ARG A 466 28.03 8.82 -18.94
C ARG A 466 28.34 7.69 -19.91
N ILE A 467 27.48 7.48 -20.91
CA ILE A 467 27.73 6.51 -21.97
C ILE A 467 29.03 6.86 -22.72
N SER A 468 29.23 8.15 -23.04
CA SER A 468 30.41 8.62 -23.77
C SER A 468 31.72 8.46 -22.99
N THR A 469 31.69 8.65 -21.67
CA THR A 469 32.91 8.61 -20.82
C THR A 469 33.23 7.22 -20.29
N ASN A 470 32.24 6.34 -20.18
CA ASN A 470 32.42 4.98 -19.70
C ASN A 470 32.66 3.97 -20.83
N TYR A 471 32.34 4.30 -22.08
CA TYR A 471 32.57 3.42 -23.24
C TYR A 471 34.01 3.54 -23.77
N TRP A 472 34.70 2.40 -23.88
CA TRP A 472 36.03 2.26 -24.49
C TRP A 472 36.06 1.03 -25.39
N ASP A 473 36.52 1.19 -26.64
CA ASP A 473 36.76 0.08 -27.57
C ASP A 473 38.27 -0.11 -27.78
N GLU A 474 38.83 -1.13 -27.12
CA GLU A 474 40.24 -1.50 -27.23
C GLU A 474 40.64 -2.04 -28.61
N LYS A 475 39.71 -2.52 -29.44
CA LYS A 475 40.02 -3.31 -30.64
C LYS A 475 40.16 -2.47 -31.90
N TYR A 476 39.36 -1.42 -32.05
CA TYR A 476 39.39 -0.56 -33.24
C TYR A 476 39.89 0.86 -32.95
N GLY A 477 40.19 1.16 -31.67
CA GLY A 477 40.50 2.52 -31.24
C GLY A 477 39.40 3.48 -31.67
N THR A 478 38.14 3.03 -31.73
CA THR A 478 37.03 3.90 -32.11
C THR A 478 36.90 4.93 -31.01
N HIS A 479 37.29 6.16 -31.36
CA HIS A 479 37.26 7.25 -30.41
C HIS A 479 35.80 7.48 -30.00
N SER A 480 35.59 7.80 -28.73
CA SER A 480 34.31 8.31 -28.26
C SER A 480 33.96 9.62 -29.00
N VAL A 481 32.87 10.27 -28.60
CA VAL A 481 32.57 11.64 -29.06
C VAL A 481 33.78 12.57 -28.85
N SER A 482 33.88 13.63 -29.64
CA SER A 482 35.04 14.54 -29.59
C SER A 482 35.22 15.16 -28.19
N SER A 483 36.45 15.52 -27.83
CA SER A 483 36.76 16.20 -26.56
C SER A 483 35.92 17.47 -26.36
N ASP A 484 35.63 18.18 -27.46
CA ASP A 484 34.81 19.38 -27.48
C ASP A 484 33.36 19.08 -27.10
N VAL A 485 32.80 17.96 -27.60
CA VAL A 485 31.46 17.50 -27.22
C VAL A 485 31.41 17.13 -25.74
N ILE A 486 32.41 16.40 -25.22
CA ILE A 486 32.48 16.07 -23.79
C ILE A 486 32.57 17.33 -22.93
N ALA A 487 33.34 18.35 -23.38
CA ALA A 487 33.44 19.64 -22.69
C ALA A 487 32.10 20.38 -22.70
N ASN A 488 31.40 20.44 -23.84
CA ASN A 488 30.08 21.05 -23.94
C ASN A 488 29.05 20.36 -23.04
N MET A 489 29.03 19.02 -23.02
CA MET A 489 28.15 18.25 -22.11
C MET A 489 28.41 18.62 -20.65
N ARG A 490 29.67 18.77 -20.22
CA ARG A 490 29.99 19.19 -18.84
C ARG A 490 29.46 20.58 -18.51
N VAL A 491 29.59 21.54 -19.44
CA VAL A 491 29.07 22.90 -19.25
C VAL A 491 27.55 22.87 -19.08
N MET A 492 26.84 22.17 -19.96
CA MET A 492 25.38 22.07 -19.86
C MET A 492 24.93 21.38 -18.56
N MET A 493 25.62 20.31 -18.13
CA MET A 493 25.32 19.65 -16.85
C MET A 493 25.54 20.55 -15.62
N THR A 494 26.48 21.51 -15.69
CA THR A 494 26.67 22.50 -14.62
C THR A 494 25.62 23.61 -14.66
N GLU A 495 25.11 23.97 -15.84
CA GLU A 495 24.06 24.97 -16.01
C GLU A 495 22.68 24.45 -15.56
N ASP A 496 22.39 23.17 -15.82
CA ASP A 496 21.11 22.51 -15.45
C ASP A 496 21.02 22.13 -13.96
N SER A 497 22.13 22.14 -13.22
CA SER A 497 22.16 21.81 -11.79
C SER A 497 21.36 22.76 -10.89
N ASN A 498 20.89 23.89 -11.45
CA ASN A 498 19.98 24.83 -10.78
C ASN A 498 18.49 24.47 -10.93
N ASN A 499 18.13 23.44 -11.71
CA ASN A 499 16.78 22.91 -11.83
C ASN A 499 16.71 21.49 -11.22
N ALA A 500 16.18 21.40 -9.99
CA ALA A 500 16.15 20.18 -9.18
C ALA A 500 15.41 18.97 -9.80
N VAL A 501 14.70 19.15 -10.92
CA VAL A 501 13.86 18.13 -11.57
C VAL A 501 14.62 17.32 -12.64
N SER A 502 15.78 17.77 -13.14
CA SER A 502 16.51 17.11 -14.25
C SER A 502 17.84 16.48 -13.83
N SER A 503 18.07 16.32 -12.53
CA SER A 503 19.36 15.90 -11.97
C SER A 503 19.54 14.39 -11.78
N SER A 504 18.52 13.59 -12.07
CA SER A 504 18.60 12.13 -11.92
C SER A 504 19.29 11.49 -13.14
N PHE A 505 20.42 10.84 -12.87
CA PHE A 505 21.15 10.02 -13.84
C PHE A 505 20.41 8.71 -14.15
N LEU A 506 19.68 8.20 -13.17
CA LEU A 506 18.92 6.97 -13.25
C LEU A 506 17.56 7.29 -13.89
N LEU A 507 17.05 6.34 -14.68
CA LEU A 507 15.61 6.30 -14.92
C LEU A 507 14.98 6.09 -13.55
N ASP A 508 13.94 6.85 -13.21
CA ASP A 508 13.26 6.67 -11.94
C ASP A 508 12.71 5.23 -11.92
N GLU A 509 13.27 4.36 -11.06
CA GLU A 509 12.81 2.97 -10.92
C GLU A 509 11.36 2.88 -10.42
N ASP A 510 10.78 4.02 -10.00
CA ASP A 510 9.39 4.20 -9.58
C ASP A 510 8.39 4.33 -10.75
N ASP A 511 8.84 4.28 -12.01
CA ASP A 511 7.96 4.13 -13.18
C ASP A 511 7.45 2.69 -13.34
N SER A 512 7.33 1.91 -12.26
CA SER A 512 6.38 0.79 -12.28
C SER A 512 5.04 1.41 -12.61
N ILE A 513 4.60 1.31 -13.87
CA ILE A 513 3.30 1.79 -14.31
C ILE A 513 2.33 1.17 -13.31
N PRO A 514 1.72 1.97 -12.42
CA PRO A 514 0.83 1.39 -11.42
C PRO A 514 -0.31 0.83 -12.25
N PHE A 515 -0.39 -0.50 -12.35
CA PHE A 515 -1.54 -1.13 -12.97
C PHE A 515 -2.74 -0.59 -12.21
N THR A 516 -3.61 0.13 -12.90
CA THR A 516 -4.83 0.60 -12.27
C THR A 516 -5.78 -0.58 -12.16
N VAL A 517 -6.64 -0.57 -11.16
CA VAL A 517 -7.72 -1.58 -11.09
C VAL A 517 -8.57 -1.51 -12.37
N GLY A 518 -8.67 -0.33 -12.99
CA GLY A 518 -9.30 -0.13 -14.30
C GLY A 518 -8.66 -0.94 -15.43
N ASP A 519 -7.32 -0.96 -15.54
CA ASP A 519 -6.62 -1.70 -16.60
C ASP A 519 -6.88 -3.22 -16.52
N ILE A 520 -7.05 -3.73 -15.30
CA ILE A 520 -7.42 -5.13 -15.06
C ILE A 520 -8.89 -5.36 -15.46
N THR A 521 -9.77 -4.43 -15.06
CA THR A 521 -11.22 -4.51 -15.27
C THR A 521 -11.63 -4.43 -16.74
N GLU A 522 -10.94 -3.63 -17.56
CA GLU A 522 -11.24 -3.46 -18.98
C GLU A 522 -10.99 -4.73 -19.80
N SER A 523 -10.08 -5.61 -19.34
CA SER A 523 -9.73 -6.85 -20.03
C SER A 523 -10.73 -8.00 -19.81
N MET A 524 -11.61 -7.91 -18.82
CA MET A 524 -12.47 -9.02 -18.42
C MET A 524 -13.91 -8.81 -18.91
N GLU A 525 -14.35 -9.64 -19.87
CA GLU A 525 -15.73 -9.63 -20.37
C GLU A 525 -16.76 -9.91 -19.25
N GLN A 526 -18.01 -9.47 -19.40
CA GLN A 526 -19.08 -9.74 -18.41
C GLN A 526 -19.35 -11.25 -18.33
N VAL A 527 -18.72 -11.94 -17.39
CA VAL A 527 -18.80 -13.40 -17.32
C VAL A 527 -19.98 -13.87 -16.47
N ASN A 528 -20.75 -14.82 -17.02
CA ASN A 528 -21.82 -15.51 -16.33
C ASN A 528 -21.24 -16.49 -15.29
N VAL A 529 -21.25 -16.08 -14.02
CA VAL A 529 -20.75 -16.86 -12.88
C VAL A 529 -21.56 -18.16 -12.63
N ASN A 530 -22.69 -18.37 -13.32
CA ASN A 530 -23.60 -19.48 -13.01
C ASN A 530 -23.13 -20.85 -13.53
N ASP A 531 -22.30 -20.91 -14.57
CA ASP A 531 -21.95 -22.16 -15.27
C ASP A 531 -20.56 -22.69 -14.88
N ILE A 532 -20.31 -22.85 -13.57
CA ILE A 532 -18.99 -23.26 -13.05
C ILE A 532 -19.02 -24.65 -12.44
N GLU A 533 -18.09 -25.51 -12.85
CA GLU A 533 -17.89 -26.81 -12.23
C GLU A 533 -17.38 -26.63 -10.79
N LEU A 534 -18.17 -27.08 -9.82
CA LEU A 534 -17.84 -26.92 -8.40
C LEU A 534 -16.79 -27.93 -7.94
N PRO A 535 -15.80 -27.51 -7.14
CA PRO A 535 -14.82 -28.41 -6.51
C PRO A 535 -15.48 -29.54 -5.71
N GLN A 536 -14.86 -30.71 -5.68
CA GLN A 536 -15.39 -31.91 -5.01
C GLN A 536 -15.73 -31.65 -3.53
N LEU A 537 -14.84 -30.96 -2.81
CA LEU A 537 -14.97 -30.68 -1.38
C LEU A 537 -16.22 -29.84 -1.04
N ILE A 538 -16.70 -29.03 -2.00
CA ILE A 538 -17.92 -28.25 -1.90
C ILE A 538 -19.14 -29.07 -2.34
N ARG A 539 -19.00 -29.83 -3.43
CA ARG A 539 -20.06 -30.67 -4.00
C ARG A 539 -20.58 -31.73 -3.02
N GLU A 540 -19.69 -32.26 -2.19
CA GLU A 540 -20.00 -33.30 -1.21
C GLU A 540 -20.67 -32.76 0.07
N ASN A 541 -20.67 -31.45 0.28
CA ASN A 541 -21.13 -30.85 1.52
C ASN A 541 -22.51 -30.18 1.37
N SER A 542 -23.52 -30.68 2.09
CA SER A 542 -24.91 -30.23 1.98
C SER A 542 -25.11 -28.75 2.26
N SER A 543 -24.23 -28.13 3.06
CA SER A 543 -24.25 -26.69 3.35
C SER A 543 -24.04 -25.81 2.12
N PHE A 544 -23.56 -26.37 1.01
CA PHE A 544 -23.30 -25.67 -0.25
C PHE A 544 -24.27 -26.03 -1.38
N SER A 545 -25.37 -26.72 -1.06
CA SER A 545 -26.41 -27.09 -2.04
C SER A 545 -26.95 -25.90 -2.85
N PHE A 546 -26.95 -24.69 -2.29
CA PHE A 546 -27.32 -23.46 -2.98
C PHE A 546 -26.47 -23.14 -4.22
N LEU A 547 -25.23 -23.64 -4.28
CA LEU A 547 -24.34 -23.46 -5.43
C LEU A 547 -24.74 -24.34 -6.62
N LEU A 548 -25.50 -25.42 -6.39
CA LEU A 548 -25.97 -26.35 -7.42
C LEU A 548 -27.28 -25.90 -8.07
N THR A 549 -28.05 -25.04 -7.40
CA THR A 549 -29.30 -24.50 -7.94
C THR A 549 -29.03 -23.48 -9.04
N ARG A 550 -29.14 -23.90 -10.30
CA ARG A 550 -29.16 -23.02 -11.47
C ARG A 550 -30.43 -22.16 -11.39
N LYS A 551 -30.29 -20.86 -11.15
CA LYS A 551 -31.43 -19.94 -11.23
C LYS A 551 -31.78 -19.80 -12.71
N GLU A 552 -32.79 -20.54 -13.17
CA GLU A 552 -33.38 -20.32 -14.49
C GLU A 552 -33.85 -18.87 -14.56
N ALA A 553 -33.19 -18.06 -15.38
CA ALA A 553 -33.69 -16.76 -15.76
C ALA A 553 -34.93 -16.98 -16.65
N SER A 554 -36.11 -17.05 -16.04
CA SER A 554 -37.37 -16.90 -16.76
C SER A 554 -37.48 -15.43 -17.21
N PRO A 555 -37.76 -15.15 -18.49
CA PRO A 555 -37.97 -13.77 -18.94
C PRO A 555 -39.31 -13.27 -18.40
N SER A 556 -39.29 -12.15 -17.68
CA SER A 556 -40.47 -11.34 -17.38
C SER A 556 -40.19 -9.89 -17.71
#